data_AF-J4XRT4-F1
#
_entry.id   AF-J4XRT4-F1
#
_cell.length_a   1.000
_cell.length_b   1.000
_cell.length_c   1.000
_cell.angle_alpha   90.00
_cell.angle_beta   90.00
_cell.angle_gamma   90.00
#
_symmetry.space_group_name_H-M   'P 1'
#
loop_
_entity.id
_entity.type
_entity.pdbx_description
1 polymer ?
#
loop_
_entity_poly.entity_id
_entity_poly.type
_entity_poly.pdbx_seq_one_letter_code
_entity_poly.pdbx_strand_id
1 'polypeptide(L)'
;MGTAILTIIGILLVIGIIYLILKVAMGALVGVGGIAYVAVMLIRCFPILSIALVGAIVYSEDVIAPVLLYAVAVVLLTRRRAAKDIKEQAFKKLEEQGIVSEHLALGLEPSENTPIYIFAKALQPKGYGKKVLDKAAAKHRIGTKTCDGARYYFDEGEWEKLASRVANEVIATLNNQMQKYGIISENMSFNIDNKYSDLRGLIDVHIKDSFAHYVQRIMDERDVISETIPAARNSMAVVEAQIRRIQSLREFMLVKNREREGVKLFIDKTVLTEKKNYLQGRAVIEEKDVDKLFGERDLAEKEVIMNICSALWKDMDYKLVEHDADHFWIHATAVDKHTCADCKEVYKSVEKYGKNQYCKGCLTKIHEQEDADEAEGKSVRRYISAPPPGVKIEM
;
A
#
# COMPACT_ATOMS: atom_id res chain seq x y z
N MET A 1 18.81 -29.64 -63.19
CA MET A 1 18.59 -28.22 -62.84
C MET A 1 17.14 -27.91 -62.47
N GLY A 2 16.12 -28.50 -63.11
CA GLY A 2 14.70 -28.22 -62.81
C GLY A 2 14.24 -28.58 -61.38
N THR A 3 14.71 -29.70 -60.81
CA THR A 3 14.34 -30.16 -59.46
C THR A 3 14.90 -29.28 -58.34
N ALA A 4 16.10 -28.72 -58.52
CA ALA A 4 16.72 -27.78 -57.57
C ALA A 4 15.99 -26.42 -57.56
N ILE A 5 15.52 -25.96 -58.72
CA ILE A 5 14.77 -24.71 -58.84
C ILE A 5 13.37 -24.87 -58.24
N LEU A 6 12.70 -26.01 -58.47
CA LEU A 6 11.40 -26.32 -57.87
C LEU A 6 11.44 -26.43 -56.34
N THR A 7 12.51 -26.99 -55.77
CA THR A 7 12.69 -27.00 -54.31
C THR A 7 12.90 -25.59 -53.76
N ILE A 8 13.68 -24.75 -54.44
CA ILE A 8 13.87 -23.34 -54.04
C ILE A 8 12.54 -22.56 -54.11
N ILE A 9 11.75 -22.76 -55.17
CA ILE A 9 10.44 -22.11 -55.35
C ILE A 9 9.42 -22.61 -54.30
N GLY A 10 9.39 -23.91 -54.01
CA GLY A 10 8.54 -24.48 -52.96
C GLY A 10 8.88 -23.93 -51.58
N ILE A 11 10.18 -23.80 -51.26
CA ILE A 11 10.64 -23.15 -50.03
C ILE A 11 10.21 -21.68 -50.01
N LEU A 12 10.35 -20.94 -51.10
CA LEU A 12 9.91 -19.54 -51.22
C LEU A 12 8.38 -19.36 -51.08
N LEU A 13 7.58 -20.34 -51.52
CA LEU A 13 6.12 -20.33 -51.35
C LEU A 13 5.69 -20.64 -49.91
N VAL A 14 6.32 -21.61 -49.24
CA VAL A 14 6.12 -21.88 -47.80
C VAL A 14 6.46 -20.64 -46.99
N ILE A 15 7.61 -20.04 -47.30
CA ILE A 15 8.05 -18.77 -46.73
C ILE A 15 7.03 -17.67 -47.00
N GLY A 16 6.51 -17.58 -48.22
CA GLY A 16 5.53 -16.57 -48.62
C GLY A 16 4.21 -16.70 -47.85
N ILE A 17 3.72 -17.92 -47.63
CA ILE A 17 2.48 -18.18 -46.88
C ILE A 17 2.68 -17.94 -45.38
N ILE A 18 3.80 -18.39 -44.81
CA ILE A 18 4.16 -18.10 -43.41
C ILE A 18 4.40 -16.60 -43.20
N TYR A 19 5.02 -15.93 -44.17
CA TYR A 19 5.21 -14.48 -44.20
C TYR A 19 3.88 -13.74 -44.32
N LEU A 20 2.91 -14.24 -45.10
CA LEU A 20 1.57 -13.67 -45.20
C LEU A 20 0.81 -13.82 -43.88
N ILE A 21 0.93 -14.97 -43.21
CA ILE A 21 0.39 -15.21 -41.86
C ILE A 21 1.07 -14.28 -40.83
N LEU A 22 2.38 -14.04 -40.95
CA LEU A 22 3.16 -13.11 -40.11
C LEU A 22 2.78 -11.64 -40.34
N LYS A 23 2.59 -11.23 -41.61
CA LYS A 23 2.26 -9.85 -42.01
C LYS A 23 0.84 -9.46 -41.58
N VAL A 24 -0.07 -10.44 -41.49
CA VAL A 24 -1.41 -10.29 -40.92
C VAL A 24 -1.37 -10.24 -39.38
N ALA A 25 -0.35 -10.83 -38.74
CA ALA A 25 -0.24 -10.90 -37.28
C ALA A 25 0.53 -9.73 -36.63
N MET A 26 1.60 -9.21 -37.24
CA MET A 26 2.36 -8.07 -36.72
C MET A 26 3.00 -7.28 -37.87
N GLY A 27 2.73 -5.97 -37.90
CA GLY A 27 3.47 -5.04 -38.75
C GLY A 27 4.95 -5.02 -38.35
N ALA A 28 5.82 -5.03 -39.36
CA ALA A 28 7.29 -4.94 -39.31
C ALA A 28 8.07 -6.24 -39.10
N LEU A 29 8.45 -6.86 -40.21
CA LEU A 29 9.78 -7.47 -40.38
C LEU A 29 10.17 -7.37 -41.87
N VAL A 30 11.07 -6.44 -42.16
CA VAL A 30 11.53 -6.06 -43.50
C VAL A 30 12.90 -6.69 -43.74
N GLY A 31 13.00 -7.61 -44.70
CA GLY A 31 14.28 -8.05 -45.27
C GLY A 31 14.41 -9.55 -45.58
N VAL A 32 15.15 -9.85 -46.65
CA VAL A 32 15.50 -11.21 -47.13
C VAL A 32 16.22 -12.05 -46.06
N GLY A 33 16.91 -11.42 -45.10
CA GLY A 33 17.55 -12.10 -43.96
C GLY A 33 16.57 -12.68 -42.93
N GLY A 34 15.40 -12.05 -42.73
CA GLY A 34 14.37 -12.57 -41.81
C GLY A 34 13.72 -13.86 -42.32
N ILE A 35 13.63 -14.00 -43.64
CA ILE A 35 13.09 -15.17 -44.32
C ILE A 35 14.00 -16.40 -44.12
N ALA A 36 15.32 -16.24 -44.35
CA ALA A 36 16.28 -17.31 -44.16
C ALA A 36 16.37 -17.74 -42.69
N TYR A 37 16.29 -16.78 -41.77
CA TYR A 37 16.25 -17.04 -40.34
C TYR A 37 15.03 -17.89 -39.93
N VAL A 38 13.84 -17.56 -40.44
CA VAL A 38 12.61 -18.32 -40.17
C VAL A 38 12.70 -19.74 -40.75
N ALA A 39 13.24 -19.90 -41.95
CA ALA A 39 13.42 -21.22 -42.57
C ALA A 39 14.39 -22.11 -41.77
N VAL A 40 15.55 -21.57 -41.37
CA VAL A 40 16.52 -22.27 -40.53
C VAL A 40 15.91 -22.63 -39.17
N MET A 41 15.14 -21.72 -38.56
CA MET A 41 14.44 -21.99 -37.30
C MET A 41 13.41 -23.11 -37.45
N LEU A 42 12.59 -23.10 -38.50
CA LEU A 42 11.59 -24.17 -38.74
C LEU A 42 12.24 -25.54 -38.94
N ILE A 43 13.34 -25.61 -39.70
CA ILE A 43 14.11 -26.85 -39.90
C ILE A 43 14.69 -27.34 -38.57
N ARG A 44 15.27 -26.44 -37.77
CA ARG A 44 15.82 -26.78 -36.44
C ARG A 44 14.74 -27.25 -35.47
N CYS A 45 13.56 -26.64 -35.51
CA CYS A 45 12.46 -26.92 -34.60
C CYS A 45 11.66 -28.17 -34.97
N PHE A 46 11.54 -28.45 -36.27
CA PHE A 46 10.73 -29.50 -36.86
C PHE A 46 11.50 -30.24 -37.97
N PRO A 47 12.62 -30.90 -37.64
CA PRO A 47 13.50 -31.50 -38.65
C PRO A 47 12.80 -32.63 -39.42
N ILE A 48 12.08 -33.51 -38.73
CA ILE A 48 11.35 -34.64 -39.33
C ILE A 48 10.26 -34.14 -40.29
N LEU A 49 9.51 -33.13 -39.87
CA LEU A 49 8.45 -32.51 -40.68
C LEU A 49 9.00 -31.81 -41.92
N SER A 50 10.18 -31.20 -41.78
CA SER A 50 10.85 -30.51 -42.89
C SER A 50 11.40 -31.52 -43.90
N ILE A 51 11.94 -32.66 -43.45
CA ILE A 51 12.36 -33.77 -44.32
C ILE A 51 11.14 -34.38 -45.02
N ALA A 52 10.03 -34.60 -44.31
CA ALA A 52 8.80 -35.13 -44.87
C ALA A 52 8.19 -34.21 -45.94
N LEU A 53 8.26 -32.88 -45.74
CA LEU A 53 7.84 -31.91 -46.75
C LEU A 53 8.65 -32.03 -48.04
N VAL A 54 9.97 -32.10 -47.94
CA VAL A 54 10.84 -32.25 -49.13
C VAL A 54 10.53 -33.56 -49.85
N GLY A 55 10.37 -34.67 -49.12
CA GLY A 55 9.97 -35.95 -49.70
C GLY A 55 8.61 -35.91 -50.40
N ALA A 56 7.62 -35.25 -49.80
CA ALA A 56 6.27 -35.14 -50.37
C ALA A 56 6.24 -34.27 -51.65
N ILE A 57 7.00 -33.18 -51.70
CA ILE A 57 7.12 -32.34 -52.89
C ILE A 57 7.81 -33.11 -54.04
N VAL A 58 8.85 -33.87 -53.73
CA VAL A 58 9.60 -34.65 -54.74
C VAL A 58 8.74 -35.79 -55.33
N TYR A 59 7.88 -36.41 -54.51
CA TYR A 59 7.12 -37.58 -54.91
C TYR A 59 5.78 -37.27 -55.58
N SER A 60 5.12 -36.16 -55.22
CA SER A 60 3.76 -35.86 -55.70
C SER A 60 3.70 -34.98 -56.94
N GLU A 61 4.83 -34.39 -57.37
CA GLU A 61 4.92 -33.30 -58.37
C GLU A 61 4.03 -32.07 -58.06
N ASP A 62 3.28 -32.09 -56.96
CA ASP A 62 2.49 -31.00 -56.42
C ASP A 62 3.23 -30.32 -55.27
N VAL A 63 3.27 -29.00 -55.33
CA VAL A 63 3.92 -28.16 -54.33
C VAL A 63 2.89 -27.64 -53.33
N ILE A 64 1.64 -27.46 -53.72
CA ILE A 64 0.66 -26.69 -52.94
C ILE A 64 0.13 -27.53 -51.77
N ALA A 65 -0.34 -28.74 -52.02
CA ALA A 65 -0.94 -29.57 -50.98
C ALA A 65 0.05 -29.97 -49.86
N PRO A 66 1.29 -30.43 -50.15
CA PRO A 66 2.27 -30.75 -49.11
C PRO A 66 2.66 -29.54 -48.26
N VAL A 67 2.76 -28.36 -48.88
CA VAL A 67 3.10 -27.10 -48.20
C VAL A 67 2.00 -26.66 -47.25
N LEU A 68 0.73 -26.73 -47.67
CA LEU A 68 -0.41 -26.41 -46.80
C LEU A 68 -0.48 -27.38 -45.60
N LEU A 69 -0.26 -28.67 -45.84
CA LEU A 69 -0.26 -29.68 -44.79
C LEU A 69 0.88 -29.45 -43.78
N TYR A 70 2.07 -29.11 -44.27
CA TYR A 70 3.21 -28.73 -43.43
C TYR A 70 2.90 -27.48 -42.59
N ALA A 71 2.33 -26.44 -43.20
CA ALA A 71 1.95 -25.22 -42.48
C ALA A 71 0.95 -25.51 -41.36
N VAL A 72 -0.08 -26.32 -41.62
CA VAL A 72 -1.06 -26.76 -40.60
C VAL A 72 -0.37 -27.54 -39.49
N ALA A 73 0.51 -28.49 -39.83
CA ALA A 73 1.24 -29.28 -38.84
C ALA A 73 2.15 -28.42 -37.96
N VAL A 74 2.87 -27.46 -38.54
CA VAL A 74 3.71 -26.49 -37.81
C VAL A 74 2.89 -25.62 -36.88
N VAL A 75 1.72 -25.12 -37.32
CA VAL A 75 0.80 -24.35 -36.47
C VAL A 75 0.32 -25.18 -35.28
N LEU A 76 -0.17 -26.40 -35.53
CA LEU A 76 -0.68 -27.28 -34.48
C LEU A 76 0.40 -27.67 -33.47
N LEU A 77 1.60 -28.01 -33.94
CA LEU A 77 2.71 -28.38 -33.06
C LEU A 77 3.27 -27.19 -32.29
N THR A 78 3.38 -26.02 -32.91
CA THR A 78 3.81 -24.81 -32.20
C THR A 78 2.80 -24.45 -31.12
N ARG A 79 1.50 -24.50 -31.42
CA ARG A 79 0.44 -24.30 -30.42
C ARG A 79 0.55 -25.33 -29.29
N ARG A 80 0.78 -26.61 -29.60
CA ARG A 80 0.94 -27.65 -28.56
C ARG A 80 2.18 -27.43 -27.68
N ARG A 81 3.31 -27.03 -28.27
CA ARG A 81 4.55 -26.73 -27.54
C ARG A 81 4.39 -25.50 -26.64
N ALA A 82 3.84 -24.41 -27.18
CA ALA A 82 3.59 -23.18 -26.42
C ALA A 82 2.60 -23.41 -25.26
N ALA A 83 1.56 -24.22 -25.49
CA ALA A 83 0.63 -24.64 -24.43
C ALA A 83 1.31 -25.47 -23.34
N LYS A 84 2.23 -26.38 -23.72
CA LYS A 84 3.00 -27.18 -22.77
C LYS A 84 3.93 -26.31 -21.94
N ASP A 85 4.61 -25.37 -22.58
CA ASP A 85 5.53 -24.43 -21.93
C ASP A 85 4.81 -23.50 -20.95
N ILE A 86 3.71 -22.86 -21.35
CA ILE A 86 2.88 -22.04 -20.43
C ILE A 86 2.38 -22.88 -19.24
N LYS A 87 1.99 -24.13 -19.50
CA LYS A 87 1.56 -25.05 -18.44
C LYS A 87 2.71 -25.30 -17.45
N GLU A 88 3.90 -25.63 -17.93
CA GLU A 88 5.07 -25.86 -17.09
C GLU A 88 5.46 -24.61 -16.31
N GLN A 89 5.43 -23.43 -16.95
CA GLN A 89 5.65 -22.16 -16.27
C GLN A 89 4.61 -21.86 -15.17
N ALA A 90 3.33 -22.14 -15.43
CA ALA A 90 2.26 -21.91 -14.46
C ALA A 90 2.47 -22.77 -13.19
N PHE A 91 2.78 -24.06 -13.36
CA PHE A 91 3.04 -24.94 -12.23
C PHE A 91 4.37 -24.64 -11.55
N LYS A 92 5.42 -24.30 -12.31
CA LYS A 92 6.70 -23.88 -11.74
C LYS A 92 6.56 -22.64 -10.86
N LYS A 93 5.80 -21.64 -11.32
CA LYS A 93 5.48 -20.46 -10.49
C LYS A 93 4.69 -20.83 -9.24
N LEU A 94 3.73 -21.75 -9.35
CA LEU A 94 2.99 -22.23 -8.18
C LEU A 94 3.90 -22.96 -7.19
N GLU A 95 4.86 -23.75 -7.66
CA GLU A 95 5.84 -24.44 -6.82
C GLU A 95 6.85 -23.47 -6.16
N GLU A 96 7.30 -22.45 -6.90
CA GLU A 96 8.27 -21.46 -6.40
C GLU A 96 7.64 -20.39 -5.48
N GLN A 97 6.37 -20.03 -5.72
CA GLN A 97 5.68 -18.96 -5.01
C GLN A 97 4.67 -19.47 -3.98
N GLY A 98 4.26 -20.75 -4.07
CA GLY A 98 3.18 -21.36 -3.29
C GLY A 98 1.78 -20.90 -3.70
N ILE A 99 1.62 -19.61 -4.02
CA ILE A 99 0.37 -18.96 -4.36
C ILE A 99 0.54 -18.11 -5.63
N VAL A 100 -0.42 -18.19 -6.54
CA VAL A 100 -0.42 -17.47 -7.82
C VAL A 100 -1.74 -16.72 -7.98
N SER A 101 -1.68 -15.43 -8.29
CA SER A 101 -2.86 -14.63 -8.61
C SER A 101 -3.42 -14.95 -10.02
N GLU A 102 -4.73 -14.78 -10.21
CA GLU A 102 -5.36 -14.90 -11.53
C GLU A 102 -4.75 -13.92 -12.54
N HIS A 103 -4.43 -12.70 -12.10
CA HIS A 103 -3.77 -11.70 -12.94
C HIS A 103 -2.43 -12.21 -13.48
N LEU A 104 -1.59 -12.79 -12.62
CA LEU A 104 -0.33 -13.40 -13.04
C LEU A 104 -0.56 -14.57 -14.00
N ALA A 105 -1.55 -15.43 -13.71
CA ALA A 105 -1.89 -16.58 -14.55
C ALA A 105 -2.44 -16.19 -15.93
N LEU A 106 -3.16 -15.06 -16.03
CA LEU A 106 -3.67 -14.51 -17.29
C LEU A 106 -2.55 -13.94 -18.17
N GLY A 107 -1.53 -13.35 -17.53
CA GLY A 107 -0.37 -12.74 -18.19
C GLY A 107 0.74 -13.71 -18.61
N LEU A 108 0.60 -15.02 -18.36
CA LEU A 108 1.63 -15.99 -18.75
C LEU A 108 1.72 -16.13 -20.27
N GLU A 109 2.93 -15.89 -20.78
CA GLU A 109 3.31 -16.05 -22.18
C GLU A 109 4.28 -17.24 -22.36
N PRO A 110 4.41 -17.78 -23.59
CA PRO A 110 5.46 -18.73 -23.89
C PRO A 110 6.85 -18.14 -23.60
N SER A 111 7.80 -18.96 -23.19
CA SER A 111 9.16 -18.52 -22.90
C SER A 111 9.82 -17.93 -24.15
N GLU A 112 10.59 -16.85 -24.00
CA GLU A 112 11.42 -16.27 -25.08
C GLU A 112 12.45 -17.27 -25.61
N ASN A 113 12.87 -18.24 -24.78
CA ASN A 113 13.76 -19.32 -25.18
C ASN A 113 13.06 -20.37 -26.06
N THR A 114 11.75 -20.25 -26.28
CA THR A 114 11.04 -21.07 -27.25
C THR A 114 11.58 -20.72 -28.64
N PRO A 115 12.11 -21.69 -29.40
CA PRO A 115 12.74 -21.44 -30.71
C PRO A 115 11.85 -20.76 -31.76
N ILE A 116 10.54 -20.62 -31.51
CA ILE A 116 9.59 -19.88 -32.33
C ILE A 116 8.68 -19.02 -31.44
N TYR A 117 9.27 -18.29 -30.47
CA TYR A 117 8.55 -17.48 -29.48
C TYR A 117 7.51 -16.55 -30.11
N ILE A 118 7.85 -15.82 -31.17
CA ILE A 118 6.94 -14.86 -31.83
C ILE A 118 5.69 -15.59 -32.38
N PHE A 119 5.89 -16.74 -33.02
CA PHE A 119 4.79 -17.54 -33.58
C PHE A 119 3.98 -18.23 -32.47
N ALA A 120 4.65 -18.72 -31.42
CA ALA A 120 4.03 -19.28 -30.22
C ALA A 120 3.15 -18.25 -29.51
N LYS A 121 3.62 -17.00 -29.37
CA LYS A 121 2.89 -15.88 -28.78
C LYS A 121 1.69 -15.47 -29.61
N ALA A 122 1.82 -15.43 -30.94
CA ALA A 122 0.70 -15.09 -31.84
C ALA A 122 -0.40 -16.17 -31.88
N LEU A 123 -0.03 -17.45 -31.75
CA LEU A 123 -0.96 -18.58 -31.86
C LEU A 123 -1.63 -18.97 -30.54
N GLN A 124 -1.12 -18.51 -29.40
CA GLN A 124 -1.72 -18.84 -28.11
C GLN A 124 -2.87 -17.89 -27.75
N PRO A 125 -4.05 -18.42 -27.38
CA PRO A 125 -5.10 -17.59 -26.83
C PRO A 125 -4.63 -17.00 -25.49
N LYS A 126 -4.85 -15.69 -25.33
CA LYS A 126 -4.64 -15.00 -24.05
C LYS A 126 -5.34 -15.75 -22.91
N GLY A 127 -4.69 -15.82 -21.75
CA GLY A 127 -5.25 -16.50 -20.58
C GLY A 127 -5.19 -18.03 -20.60
N TYR A 128 -4.32 -18.63 -21.41
CA TYR A 128 -4.10 -20.09 -21.36
C TYR A 128 -3.59 -20.57 -20.00
N GLY A 129 -2.73 -19.80 -19.32
CA GLY A 129 -2.25 -20.10 -17.97
C GLY A 129 -3.39 -20.26 -16.95
N LYS A 130 -4.34 -19.31 -16.93
CA LYS A 130 -5.57 -19.41 -16.14
C LYS A 130 -6.33 -20.71 -16.44
N LYS A 131 -6.57 -21.05 -17.72
CA LYS A 131 -7.30 -22.27 -18.11
C LYS A 131 -6.63 -23.55 -17.59
N VAL A 132 -5.30 -23.57 -17.56
CA VAL A 132 -4.53 -24.69 -17.01
C VAL A 132 -4.76 -24.83 -15.51
N LEU A 133 -4.68 -23.74 -14.77
CA LEU A 133 -4.88 -23.73 -13.33
C LEU A 133 -6.35 -24.01 -12.96
N ASP A 134 -7.32 -23.45 -13.67
CA ASP A 134 -8.74 -23.76 -13.51
C ASP A 134 -9.01 -25.27 -13.67
N LYS A 135 -8.38 -25.91 -14.67
CA LYS A 135 -8.49 -27.36 -14.88
C LYS A 135 -7.82 -28.17 -13.77
N ALA A 136 -6.76 -27.64 -13.15
CA ALA A 136 -6.10 -28.29 -12.03
C ALA A 136 -6.94 -28.17 -10.75
N ALA A 137 -7.53 -27.00 -10.52
CA ALA A 137 -8.46 -26.73 -9.43
C ALA A 137 -9.73 -27.59 -9.52
N ALA A 138 -10.33 -27.70 -10.71
CA ALA A 138 -11.48 -28.58 -10.97
C ALA A 138 -11.18 -30.07 -10.76
N LYS A 139 -9.90 -30.45 -10.72
CA LYS A 139 -9.44 -31.81 -10.42
C LYS A 139 -9.00 -31.98 -8.96
N HIS A 140 -9.25 -30.98 -8.10
CA HIS A 140 -8.84 -30.94 -6.70
C HIS A 140 -7.35 -31.18 -6.49
N ARG A 141 -6.51 -30.73 -7.43
CA ARG A 141 -5.04 -30.83 -7.30
C ARG A 141 -4.43 -29.62 -6.63
N ILE A 142 -5.14 -28.49 -6.67
CA ILE A 142 -4.74 -27.21 -6.11
C ILE A 142 -6.00 -26.54 -5.55
N GLY A 143 -5.85 -25.71 -4.53
CA GLY A 143 -6.89 -24.88 -3.97
C GLY A 143 -7.16 -23.64 -4.81
N THR A 144 -8.37 -23.11 -4.69
CA THR A 144 -8.73 -21.80 -5.23
C THR A 144 -9.59 -21.03 -4.25
N LYS A 145 -9.29 -19.74 -4.07
CA LYS A 145 -10.08 -18.84 -3.22
C LYS A 145 -10.17 -17.47 -3.87
N THR A 146 -11.28 -16.79 -3.64
CA THR A 146 -11.49 -15.41 -4.10
C THR A 146 -11.38 -14.49 -2.89
N CYS A 147 -10.47 -13.52 -2.96
CA CYS A 147 -10.21 -12.53 -1.91
C CYS A 147 -10.23 -11.14 -2.55
N ASP A 148 -11.05 -10.23 -2.04
CA ASP A 148 -11.24 -8.87 -2.58
C ASP A 148 -11.42 -8.82 -4.11
N GLY A 149 -12.30 -9.69 -4.62
CA GLY A 149 -12.61 -9.79 -6.06
C GLY A 149 -11.52 -10.39 -6.94
N ALA A 150 -10.35 -10.73 -6.40
CA ALA A 150 -9.28 -11.42 -7.11
C ALA A 150 -9.24 -12.91 -6.75
N ARG A 151 -9.08 -13.78 -7.75
CA ARG A 151 -8.93 -15.23 -7.53
C ARG A 151 -7.46 -15.59 -7.40
N TYR A 152 -7.17 -16.50 -6.48
CA TYR A 152 -5.84 -17.05 -6.22
C TYR A 152 -5.87 -18.57 -6.34
N TYR A 153 -4.78 -19.12 -6.86
CA TYR A 153 -4.50 -20.55 -6.97
C TYR A 153 -3.36 -20.90 -6.02
N PHE A 154 -3.48 -21.97 -5.24
CA PHE A 154 -2.51 -22.28 -4.20
C PHE A 154 -2.42 -23.77 -3.88
N ASP A 155 -1.29 -24.16 -3.27
CA ASP A 155 -1.22 -25.35 -2.44
C ASP A 155 -1.80 -25.04 -1.05
N GLU A 156 -2.64 -25.92 -0.50
CA GLU A 156 -3.31 -25.72 0.80
C GLU A 156 -2.29 -25.50 1.94
N GLY A 157 -1.18 -26.23 1.93
CA GLY A 157 -0.14 -26.08 2.95
C GLY A 157 0.56 -24.72 2.87
N GLU A 158 0.78 -24.19 1.67
CA GLU A 158 1.38 -22.86 1.47
C GLU A 158 0.41 -21.73 1.82
N TRP A 159 -0.88 -21.93 1.58
CA TRP A 159 -1.93 -21.00 2.00
C TRP A 159 -1.97 -20.87 3.53
N GLU A 160 -2.00 -21.99 4.25
CA GLU A 160 -2.01 -22.01 5.71
C GLU A 160 -0.76 -21.38 6.32
N LYS A 161 0.41 -21.64 5.72
CA LYS A 161 1.68 -21.01 6.13
C LYS A 161 1.65 -19.49 5.95
N LEU A 162 1.17 -18.99 4.81
CA LEU A 162 1.04 -17.55 4.59
C LEU A 162 0.07 -16.93 5.60
N ALA A 163 -1.12 -17.52 5.75
CA ALA A 163 -2.14 -17.02 6.67
C ALA A 163 -1.62 -16.99 8.12
N SER A 164 -0.95 -18.06 8.57
CA SER A 164 -0.37 -18.16 9.91
C SER A 164 0.78 -17.17 10.11
N ARG A 165 1.65 -16.98 9.11
CA ARG A 165 2.73 -15.98 9.19
C ARG A 165 2.17 -14.57 9.34
N VAL A 166 1.22 -14.18 8.48
CA VAL A 166 0.57 -12.87 8.52
C VAL A 166 -0.14 -12.67 9.87
N ALA A 167 -0.92 -13.67 10.30
CA ALA A 167 -1.62 -13.60 11.59
C ALA A 167 -0.65 -13.44 12.76
N ASN A 168 0.44 -14.21 12.81
CA ASN A 168 1.43 -14.13 13.87
C ASN A 168 2.12 -12.76 13.94
N GLU A 169 2.50 -12.20 12.79
CA GLU A 169 3.11 -10.87 12.74
C GLU A 169 2.13 -9.78 13.19
N VAL A 170 0.90 -9.80 12.66
CA VAL A 170 -0.17 -8.85 13.05
C VAL A 170 -0.45 -8.94 14.54
N ILE A 171 -0.66 -10.14 15.07
CA ILE A 171 -0.95 -10.37 16.49
C ILE A 171 0.23 -9.93 17.36
N ALA A 172 1.47 -10.20 16.96
CA ALA A 172 2.65 -9.76 17.69
C ALA A 172 2.77 -8.23 17.72
N THR A 173 2.58 -7.56 16.57
CA THR A 173 2.57 -6.09 16.50
C THR A 173 1.46 -5.51 17.38
N LEU A 174 0.23 -6.01 17.27
CA LEU A 174 -0.91 -5.54 18.05
C LEU A 174 -0.72 -5.77 19.56
N ASN A 175 -0.21 -6.94 19.96
CA ASN A 175 0.12 -7.21 21.36
C ASN A 175 1.17 -6.24 21.90
N ASN A 176 2.25 -5.99 21.15
CA ASN A 176 3.29 -5.06 21.58
C ASN A 176 2.74 -3.63 21.71
N GLN A 177 1.90 -3.19 20.76
CA GLN A 177 1.25 -1.87 20.82
C GLN A 177 0.27 -1.78 21.98
N MET A 178 -0.54 -2.82 22.21
CA MET A 178 -1.52 -2.85 23.29
C MET A 178 -0.85 -2.91 24.66
N GLN A 179 0.22 -3.69 24.83
CA GLN A 179 0.98 -3.73 26.09
C GLN A 179 1.73 -2.43 26.36
N LYS A 180 2.39 -1.86 25.36
CA LYS A 180 3.22 -0.67 25.52
C LYS A 180 2.38 0.60 25.63
N TYR A 181 1.42 0.76 24.73
CA TYR A 181 0.65 1.99 24.57
C TYR A 181 -0.78 1.89 25.09
N GLY A 182 -1.37 0.70 25.14
CA GLY A 182 -2.76 0.50 25.54
C GLY A 182 -3.75 0.90 24.46
N ILE A 183 -3.29 1.16 23.23
CA ILE A 183 -4.11 1.73 22.16
C ILE A 183 -3.75 1.09 20.82
N ILE A 184 -4.77 0.63 20.10
CA ILE A 184 -4.67 0.19 18.71
C ILE A 184 -5.72 0.92 17.85
N SER A 185 -5.42 1.10 16.57
CA SER A 185 -6.23 1.85 15.60
C SER A 185 -6.45 0.99 14.36
N GLU A 186 -7.62 1.10 13.72
CA GLU A 186 -7.89 0.45 12.43
C GLU A 186 -6.98 0.95 11.29
N ASN A 187 -6.36 2.11 11.45
CA ASN A 187 -5.42 2.68 10.50
C ASN A 187 -3.97 2.21 10.69
N MET A 188 -3.72 1.31 11.64
CA MET A 188 -2.37 0.83 11.89
C MET A 188 -1.77 0.15 10.65
N SER A 189 -0.56 0.57 10.29
CA SER A 189 0.18 -0.02 9.18
C SER A 189 0.99 -1.23 9.65
N PHE A 190 0.92 -2.32 8.90
CA PHE A 190 1.73 -3.51 9.13
C PHE A 190 2.77 -3.63 8.02
N ASN A 191 4.05 -3.72 8.41
CA ASN A 191 5.14 -3.93 7.46
C ASN A 191 5.40 -5.44 7.34
N ILE A 192 4.56 -6.13 6.58
CA ILE A 192 4.71 -7.56 6.31
C ILE A 192 5.54 -7.73 5.05
N ASP A 193 6.68 -8.41 5.19
CA ASP A 193 7.55 -8.66 4.04
C ASP A 193 6.83 -9.52 2.99
N ASN A 194 6.87 -9.05 1.76
CA ASN A 194 6.27 -9.73 0.63
C ASN A 194 7.18 -9.66 -0.60
N LYS A 195 7.77 -10.81 -0.91
CA LYS A 195 8.60 -11.01 -2.10
C LYS A 195 7.84 -10.83 -3.42
N TYR A 196 6.51 -10.98 -3.42
CA TYR A 196 5.69 -11.01 -4.63
C TYR A 196 4.59 -9.94 -4.61
N SER A 197 4.80 -8.85 -5.34
CA SER A 197 3.89 -7.69 -5.36
C SER A 197 2.43 -8.03 -5.70
N ASP A 198 2.16 -9.10 -6.46
CA ASP A 198 0.82 -9.51 -6.86
C ASP A 198 0.01 -10.16 -5.71
N LEU A 199 0.67 -10.56 -4.62
CA LEU A 199 0.03 -11.09 -3.41
C LEU A 199 -0.34 -10.01 -2.40
N ARG A 200 -0.05 -8.74 -2.67
CA ARG A 200 -0.31 -7.65 -1.71
C ARG A 200 -1.78 -7.57 -1.28
N GLY A 201 -2.71 -7.67 -2.23
CA GLY A 201 -4.15 -7.65 -1.93
C GLY A 201 -4.60 -8.84 -1.08
N LEU A 202 -3.96 -10.01 -1.22
CA LEU A 202 -4.22 -11.17 -0.38
C LEU A 202 -3.71 -10.94 1.06
N ILE A 203 -2.51 -10.38 1.20
CA ILE A 203 -1.94 -10.05 2.52
C ILE A 203 -2.81 -9.02 3.24
N ASP A 204 -3.29 -7.97 2.54
CA ASP A 204 -4.17 -6.95 3.11
C ASP A 204 -5.48 -7.55 3.65
N VAL A 205 -6.04 -8.56 2.97
CA VAL A 205 -7.21 -9.30 3.47
C VAL A 205 -6.88 -10.06 4.75
N HIS A 206 -5.78 -10.82 4.77
CA HIS A 206 -5.36 -11.55 5.96
C HIS A 206 -5.01 -10.65 7.15
N ILE A 207 -4.45 -9.45 6.89
CA ILE A 207 -4.22 -8.43 7.92
C ILE A 207 -5.55 -8.00 8.54
N LYS A 208 -6.55 -7.66 7.71
CA LYS A 208 -7.88 -7.23 8.19
C LYS A 208 -8.57 -8.33 9.00
N ASP A 209 -8.54 -9.56 8.51
CA ASP A 209 -9.15 -10.71 9.21
C ASP A 209 -8.45 -10.96 10.56
N SER A 210 -7.11 -10.92 10.59
CA SER A 210 -6.33 -11.11 11.81
C SER A 210 -6.56 -9.98 12.82
N PHE A 211 -6.65 -8.74 12.35
CA PHE A 211 -6.97 -7.59 13.18
C PHE A 211 -8.36 -7.72 13.80
N ALA A 212 -9.38 -8.07 13.00
CA ALA A 212 -10.74 -8.26 13.49
C ALA A 212 -10.82 -9.38 14.54
N HIS A 213 -10.17 -10.52 14.29
CA HIS A 213 -10.07 -11.61 15.26
C HIS A 213 -9.36 -11.19 16.55
N TYR A 214 -8.27 -10.42 16.43
CA TYR A 214 -7.56 -9.90 17.59
C TYR A 214 -8.44 -8.98 18.42
N VAL A 215 -9.10 -8.01 17.78
CA VAL A 215 -10.02 -7.06 18.42
C VAL A 215 -11.14 -7.79 19.14
N GLN A 216 -11.80 -8.73 18.48
CA GLN A 216 -12.87 -9.52 19.11
C GLN A 216 -12.37 -10.20 20.40
N ARG A 217 -11.21 -10.86 20.33
CA ARG A 217 -10.62 -11.52 21.49
C ARG A 217 -10.32 -10.55 22.64
N ILE A 218 -9.70 -9.40 22.38
CA ILE A 218 -9.37 -8.44 23.46
C ILE A 218 -10.62 -7.77 24.06
N MET A 219 -11.69 -7.59 23.28
CA MET A 219 -12.96 -7.06 23.77
C MET A 219 -13.64 -8.05 24.73
N ASP A 220 -13.43 -9.36 24.51
CA ASP A 220 -13.95 -10.42 25.39
C ASP A 220 -13.06 -10.63 26.63
N GLU A 221 -11.74 -10.48 26.50
CA GLU A 221 -10.76 -10.79 27.55
C GLU A 221 -10.39 -9.60 28.45
N ARG A 222 -10.60 -8.36 28.01
CA ARG A 222 -10.11 -7.14 28.68
C ARG A 222 -11.16 -6.03 28.72
N ASP A 223 -10.96 -5.06 29.62
CA ASP A 223 -11.79 -3.84 29.69
C ASP A 223 -11.32 -2.82 28.64
N VAL A 224 -11.85 -2.95 27.41
CA VAL A 224 -11.48 -2.14 26.25
C VAL A 224 -12.61 -1.21 25.83
N ILE A 225 -12.29 0.06 25.63
CA ILE A 225 -13.19 1.08 25.09
C ILE A 225 -12.99 1.15 23.57
N SER A 226 -14.09 1.20 22.82
CA SER A 226 -14.07 1.44 21.38
C SER A 226 -14.69 2.79 21.08
N GLU A 227 -13.91 3.70 20.47
CA GLU A 227 -14.35 5.05 20.11
C GLU A 227 -14.08 5.32 18.64
N THR A 228 -15.00 6.02 17.96
CA THR A 228 -14.87 6.35 16.53
C THR A 228 -14.44 7.81 16.36
N ILE A 229 -13.32 8.03 15.66
CA ILE A 229 -12.84 9.35 15.31
C ILE A 229 -13.69 9.89 14.15
N PRO A 230 -14.38 11.04 14.32
CA PRO A 230 -15.18 11.63 13.26
C PRO A 230 -14.30 12.01 12.07
N ALA A 231 -14.70 11.62 10.85
CA ALA A 231 -13.93 11.88 9.64
C ALA A 231 -13.64 13.37 9.36
N ALA A 232 -14.45 14.28 9.89
CA ALA A 232 -14.27 15.72 9.74
C ALA A 232 -13.00 16.28 10.42
N ARG A 233 -12.43 15.58 11.43
CA ARG A 233 -11.19 15.99 12.11
C ARG A 233 -9.92 15.41 11.50
N ASN A 234 -10.03 14.35 10.70
CA ASN A 234 -8.92 13.85 9.90
C ASN A 234 -8.74 14.81 8.71
N SER A 235 -8.05 15.92 8.96
CA SER A 235 -8.05 17.07 8.08
C SER A 235 -7.64 16.71 6.64
N MET A 236 -8.38 17.31 5.71
CA MET A 236 -8.21 17.26 4.25
C MET A 236 -6.75 17.47 3.78
N ALA A 237 -5.88 18.02 4.63
CA ALA A 237 -4.45 18.23 4.38
C ALA A 237 -3.60 16.94 4.41
N VAL A 238 -3.88 15.99 5.33
CA VAL A 238 -3.21 14.67 5.34
C VAL A 238 -3.63 13.86 4.12
N VAL A 239 -4.91 14.00 3.76
CA VAL A 239 -5.52 13.39 2.57
C VAL A 239 -4.96 14.00 1.28
N GLU A 240 -4.79 15.32 1.16
CA GLU A 240 -4.11 15.94 0.01
C GLU A 240 -2.65 15.50 -0.15
N ALA A 241 -1.93 15.30 0.96
CA ALA A 241 -0.56 14.79 0.95
C ALA A 241 -0.47 13.30 0.54
N GLN A 242 -1.46 12.49 0.91
CA GLN A 242 -1.57 11.08 0.51
C GLN A 242 -2.12 10.90 -0.90
N ILE A 243 -3.10 11.70 -1.33
CA ILE A 243 -3.69 11.69 -2.68
C ILE A 243 -2.63 12.01 -3.74
N ARG A 244 -1.68 12.92 -3.46
CA ARG A 244 -0.56 13.19 -4.38
C ARG A 244 0.39 12.00 -4.59
N ARG A 245 0.29 10.94 -3.77
CA ARG A 245 1.15 9.74 -3.84
C ARG A 245 0.44 8.48 -4.34
N ILE A 246 -0.86 8.51 -4.64
CA ILE A 246 -1.63 7.29 -4.97
C ILE A 246 -1.91 7.22 -6.48
N GLN A 247 -1.43 6.16 -7.14
CA GLN A 247 -1.60 5.91 -8.58
C GLN A 247 -2.79 4.98 -8.93
N SER A 248 -3.74 4.73 -8.02
CA SER A 248 -4.90 3.90 -8.35
C SER A 248 -6.25 4.44 -7.83
N LEU A 249 -7.24 4.46 -8.72
CA LEU A 249 -8.64 4.80 -8.43
C LEU A 249 -9.29 3.89 -7.38
N ARG A 250 -8.76 2.67 -7.19
CA ARG A 250 -9.29 1.68 -6.24
C ARG A 250 -8.89 2.00 -4.80
N GLU A 251 -7.64 2.40 -4.57
CA GLU A 251 -7.18 2.91 -3.27
C GLU A 251 -7.91 4.21 -2.91
N PHE A 252 -8.17 5.09 -3.88
CA PHE A 252 -8.95 6.30 -3.66
C PHE A 252 -10.39 6.02 -3.16
N MET A 253 -11.08 5.02 -3.73
CA MET A 253 -12.43 4.65 -3.26
C MET A 253 -12.42 3.98 -1.88
N LEU A 254 -11.38 3.22 -1.54
CA LEU A 254 -11.21 2.64 -0.20
C LEU A 254 -10.95 3.71 0.86
N VAL A 255 -10.14 4.72 0.53
CA VAL A 255 -9.94 5.92 1.38
C VAL A 255 -11.25 6.66 1.58
N LYS A 256 -12.02 6.91 0.49
CA LYS A 256 -13.33 7.58 0.57
C LYS A 256 -14.40 6.83 1.36
N ASN A 257 -14.39 5.49 1.37
CA ASN A 257 -15.34 4.73 2.18
C ASN A 257 -14.94 4.72 3.67
N ARG A 258 -13.64 4.66 3.99
CA ARG A 258 -13.14 4.88 5.36
C ARG A 258 -13.46 6.29 5.87
N GLU A 259 -13.42 7.30 5.00
CA GLU A 259 -13.86 8.68 5.31
C GLU A 259 -15.35 8.81 5.66
N ARG A 260 -16.22 7.86 5.29
CA ARG A 260 -17.64 7.90 5.69
C ARG A 260 -17.91 7.30 7.06
N GLU A 261 -17.06 6.37 7.51
CA GLU A 261 -17.29 5.60 8.74
C GLU A 261 -16.41 6.05 9.93
N GLY A 262 -15.41 6.91 9.68
CA GLY A 262 -14.47 7.32 10.72
C GLY A 262 -13.45 6.20 11.02
N VAL A 263 -12.50 6.48 11.91
CA VAL A 263 -11.45 5.52 12.29
C VAL A 263 -11.74 5.04 13.70
N LYS A 264 -11.80 3.72 13.94
CA LYS A 264 -11.99 3.22 15.31
C LYS A 264 -10.68 3.07 16.06
N LEU A 265 -10.69 3.57 17.29
CA LEU A 265 -9.69 3.33 18.31
C LEU A 265 -10.19 2.30 19.31
N PHE A 266 -9.29 1.42 19.74
CA PHE A 266 -9.52 0.48 20.82
C PHE A 266 -8.50 0.76 21.92
N ILE A 267 -8.99 1.06 23.11
CA ILE A 267 -8.19 1.57 24.23
C ILE A 267 -8.40 0.68 25.45
N ASP A 268 -7.31 0.07 25.93
CA ASP A 268 -7.29 -0.71 27.17
C ASP A 268 -7.37 0.25 28.37
N LYS A 269 -8.49 0.18 29.10
CA LYS A 269 -8.77 1.09 30.21
C LYS A 269 -7.80 0.90 31.37
N THR A 270 -7.26 -0.30 31.55
CA THR A 270 -6.31 -0.59 32.64
C THR A 270 -5.01 0.16 32.38
N VAL A 271 -4.46 0.02 31.16
CA VAL A 271 -3.26 0.73 30.73
C VAL A 271 -3.48 2.24 30.73
N LEU A 272 -4.66 2.70 30.31
CA LEU A 272 -5.02 4.12 30.35
C LEU A 272 -5.02 4.67 31.78
N THR A 273 -5.54 3.90 32.74
CA THR A 273 -5.57 4.28 34.17
C THR A 273 -4.16 4.39 34.75
N GLU A 274 -3.26 3.49 34.40
CA GLU A 274 -1.85 3.58 34.83
C GLU A 274 -1.17 4.85 34.29
N LYS A 275 -1.46 5.19 33.04
CA LYS A 275 -0.89 6.36 32.36
C LYS A 275 -1.46 7.68 32.84
N LYS A 276 -2.71 7.69 33.30
CA LYS A 276 -3.36 8.85 33.93
C LYS A 276 -2.44 9.49 34.98
N ASN A 277 -1.80 8.69 35.82
CA ASN A 277 -0.96 9.18 36.92
C ASN A 277 0.20 10.08 36.46
N TYR A 278 0.67 9.94 35.21
CA TYR A 278 1.73 10.79 34.65
C TYR A 278 1.22 12.15 34.18
N LEU A 279 -0.06 12.23 33.80
CA LEU A 279 -0.72 13.42 33.28
C LEU A 279 -1.43 14.20 34.39
N GLN A 280 -1.92 13.51 35.42
CA GLN A 280 -2.69 14.10 36.50
C GLN A 280 -1.90 15.19 37.24
N GLY A 281 -2.57 16.30 37.56
CA GLY A 281 -2.01 17.40 38.33
C GLY A 281 -1.12 18.37 37.56
N ARG A 282 -0.88 18.14 36.25
CA ARG A 282 -0.19 19.09 35.39
C ARG A 282 -1.14 20.21 34.96
N ALA A 283 -0.64 21.44 34.88
CA ALA A 283 -1.44 22.54 34.32
C ALA A 283 -1.55 22.41 32.78
N VAL A 284 -0.43 22.02 32.14
CA VAL A 284 -0.27 21.92 30.69
C VAL A 284 0.34 20.56 30.35
N ILE A 285 -0.19 19.92 29.31
CA ILE A 285 0.30 18.69 28.70
C ILE A 285 0.64 19.01 27.25
N GLU A 286 1.88 18.77 26.84
CA GLU A 286 2.31 18.99 25.47
C GLU A 286 2.08 17.74 24.61
N GLU A 287 2.05 17.91 23.29
CA GLU A 287 1.92 16.81 22.33
C GLU A 287 2.97 15.69 22.56
N LYS A 288 4.22 16.09 22.84
CA LYS A 288 5.32 15.16 23.16
C LYS A 288 5.06 14.30 24.41
N ASP A 289 4.30 14.81 25.39
CA ASP A 289 3.95 14.05 26.58
C ASP A 289 2.94 12.95 26.22
N VAL A 290 1.97 13.28 25.36
CA VAL A 290 0.99 12.32 24.83
C VAL A 290 1.70 11.28 23.96
N ASP A 291 2.62 11.68 23.08
CA ASP A 291 3.39 10.77 22.23
C ASP A 291 4.23 9.78 23.05
N LYS A 292 4.86 10.27 24.11
CA LYS A 292 5.64 9.43 25.03
C LYS A 292 4.77 8.35 25.68
N LEU A 293 3.53 8.68 26.03
CA LEU A 293 2.62 7.77 26.71
C LEU A 293 1.86 6.85 25.76
N PHE A 294 1.45 7.32 24.59
CA PHE A 294 0.51 6.62 23.71
C PHE A 294 1.06 6.29 22.32
N GLY A 295 2.31 6.66 22.07
CA GLY A 295 2.98 6.51 20.78
C GLY A 295 2.73 7.72 19.88
N GLU A 296 3.57 7.89 18.87
CA GLU A 296 3.37 8.92 17.84
C GLU A 296 2.08 8.64 17.08
N ARG A 297 1.15 9.59 17.15
CA ARG A 297 -0.19 9.51 16.54
C ARG A 297 -0.53 10.82 15.84
N ASP A 298 -1.60 10.82 15.06
CA ASP A 298 -2.15 12.07 14.56
C ASP A 298 -2.82 12.88 15.69
N LEU A 299 -3.01 14.17 15.48
CA LEU A 299 -3.60 15.07 16.48
C LEU A 299 -5.05 14.68 16.84
N ALA A 300 -5.80 14.13 15.88
CA ALA A 300 -7.19 13.73 16.09
C ALA A 300 -7.30 12.52 17.03
N GLU A 301 -6.45 11.51 16.85
CA GLU A 301 -6.29 10.36 17.75
C GLU A 301 -5.92 10.85 19.16
N LYS A 302 -4.92 11.74 19.28
CA LYS A 302 -4.49 12.31 20.57
C LYS A 302 -5.64 13.03 21.29
N GLU A 303 -6.41 13.83 20.55
CA GLU A 303 -7.53 14.55 21.13
C GLU A 303 -8.63 13.60 21.61
N VAL A 304 -8.98 12.58 20.84
CA VAL A 304 -9.97 11.57 21.26
C VAL A 304 -9.50 10.86 22.53
N ILE A 305 -8.23 10.48 22.62
CA ILE A 305 -7.66 9.87 23.83
C ILE A 305 -7.82 10.80 25.04
N MET A 306 -7.49 12.08 24.90
CA MET A 306 -7.62 13.06 25.98
C MET A 306 -9.08 13.33 26.36
N ASN A 307 -10.00 13.32 25.41
CA ASN A 307 -11.44 13.46 25.65
C ASN A 307 -11.98 12.25 26.42
N ILE A 308 -11.55 11.03 26.10
CA ILE A 308 -11.90 9.82 26.84
C ILE A 308 -11.38 9.90 28.28
N CYS A 309 -10.12 10.33 28.48
CA CYS A 309 -9.58 10.58 29.82
C CYS A 309 -10.44 11.56 30.61
N SER A 310 -10.86 12.67 29.99
CA SER A 310 -11.72 13.69 30.61
C SER A 310 -13.10 13.14 30.97
N ALA A 311 -13.68 12.30 30.11
CA ALA A 311 -14.98 11.67 30.33
C ALA A 311 -14.94 10.63 31.46
N LEU A 312 -13.83 9.88 31.58
CA LEU A 312 -13.65 8.87 32.63
C LEU A 312 -13.28 9.49 33.98
N TRP A 313 -12.53 10.60 33.98
CA TRP A 313 -11.95 11.17 35.20
C TRP A 313 -12.12 12.70 35.25
N LYS A 314 -12.88 13.17 36.25
CA LYS A 314 -13.17 14.60 36.44
C LYS A 314 -11.93 15.47 36.68
N ASP A 315 -10.86 14.88 37.24
CA ASP A 315 -9.57 15.53 37.49
C ASP A 315 -8.63 15.53 36.26
N MET A 316 -9.15 15.07 35.12
CA MET A 316 -8.49 15.10 33.82
C MET A 316 -9.25 16.00 32.84
N ASP A 317 -9.90 17.06 33.31
CA ASP A 317 -10.63 18.01 32.45
C ASP A 317 -9.63 18.91 31.71
N TYR A 318 -9.14 18.40 30.58
CA TYR A 318 -8.18 19.07 29.71
C TYR A 318 -8.82 19.48 28.40
N LYS A 319 -8.51 20.69 27.93
CA LYS A 319 -8.96 21.22 26.64
C LYS A 319 -7.78 21.39 25.70
N LEU A 320 -7.95 20.94 24.47
CA LEU A 320 -6.99 21.20 23.40
C LEU A 320 -6.98 22.70 23.07
N VAL A 321 -5.79 23.26 22.99
CA VAL A 321 -5.51 24.60 22.48
C VAL A 321 -4.64 24.43 21.25
N GLU A 322 -5.12 24.97 20.12
CA GLU A 322 -4.42 24.95 18.84
C GLU A 322 -3.91 26.36 18.54
N HIS A 323 -2.60 26.52 18.39
CA HIS A 323 -1.99 27.81 18.09
C HIS A 323 -0.93 27.65 16.99
N ASP A 324 -1.29 27.99 15.75
CA ASP A 324 -0.46 27.81 14.56
C ASP A 324 0.11 26.39 14.41
N ALA A 325 1.35 26.16 14.85
CA ALA A 325 2.06 24.88 14.80
C ALA A 325 2.23 24.23 16.19
N ASP A 326 1.74 24.89 17.24
CA ASP A 326 1.88 24.44 18.62
C ASP A 326 0.54 23.98 19.19
N HIS A 327 0.48 22.70 19.58
CA HIS A 327 -0.70 22.07 20.14
C HIS A 327 -0.43 21.60 21.57
N PHE A 328 -1.34 21.91 22.48
CA PHE A 328 -1.23 21.47 23.87
C PHE A 328 -2.60 21.36 24.53
N TRP A 329 -2.64 20.59 25.61
CA TRP A 329 -3.81 20.42 26.45
C TRP A 329 -3.63 21.19 27.74
N ILE A 330 -4.62 22.01 28.10
CA ILE A 330 -4.60 22.78 29.34
C ILE A 330 -5.73 22.33 30.26
N HIS A 331 -5.40 22.14 31.53
CA HIS A 331 -6.41 21.78 32.53
C HIS A 331 -7.38 22.95 32.73
N ALA A 332 -8.68 22.68 32.87
CA ALA A 332 -9.72 23.70 32.95
C ALA A 332 -9.47 24.73 34.08
N THR A 333 -8.93 24.30 35.22
CA THR A 333 -8.61 25.18 36.35
C THR A 333 -7.34 26.04 36.15
N ALA A 334 -6.55 25.76 35.11
CA ALA A 334 -5.34 26.51 34.78
C ALA A 334 -5.56 27.56 33.69
N VAL A 335 -6.67 27.50 32.94
CA VAL A 335 -6.96 28.38 31.80
C VAL A 335 -6.78 29.87 32.16
N ASP A 336 -7.37 30.32 33.26
CA ASP A 336 -7.30 31.74 33.66
C ASP A 336 -5.86 32.21 33.94
N LYS A 337 -4.99 31.32 34.44
CA LYS A 337 -3.57 31.60 34.73
C LYS A 337 -2.67 31.52 33.50
N HIS A 338 -3.22 31.17 32.36
CA HIS A 338 -2.53 31.01 31.09
C HIS A 338 -3.16 31.85 29.98
N THR A 339 -4.17 32.66 30.32
CA THR A 339 -4.86 33.54 29.39
C THR A 339 -4.16 34.89 29.35
N CYS A 340 -3.80 35.35 28.15
CA CYS A 340 -3.25 36.68 27.97
C CYS A 340 -4.31 37.76 28.26
N ALA A 341 -3.96 38.74 29.08
CA ALA A 341 -4.85 39.83 29.44
C ALA A 341 -5.21 40.74 28.24
N ASP A 342 -4.37 40.78 27.21
CA ASP A 342 -4.55 41.60 26.02
C ASP A 342 -5.33 40.84 24.93
N CYS A 343 -4.72 39.83 24.28
CA CYS A 343 -5.38 39.09 23.18
C CYS A 343 -6.45 38.08 23.61
N LYS A 344 -6.59 37.79 24.92
CA LYS A 344 -7.55 36.82 25.48
C LYS A 344 -7.36 35.36 25.04
N GLU A 345 -6.28 35.06 24.35
CA GLU A 345 -5.91 33.69 23.98
C GLU A 345 -5.12 32.98 25.10
N VAL A 346 -5.11 31.65 25.05
CA VAL A 346 -4.45 30.79 26.03
C VAL A 346 -3.09 30.33 25.52
N TYR A 347 -2.06 30.43 26.35
CA TYR A 347 -0.68 30.06 25.99
C TYR A 347 -0.07 29.07 27.00
N LYS A 348 0.88 28.24 26.54
CA LYS A 348 1.65 27.33 27.42
C LYS A 348 2.30 28.06 28.59
N SER A 349 2.78 29.28 28.34
CA SER A 349 3.33 30.15 29.37
C SER A 349 2.93 31.60 29.08
N VAL A 350 2.67 32.33 30.14
CA VAL A 350 2.42 33.78 30.14
C VAL A 350 3.31 34.43 31.18
N GLU A 351 3.74 35.66 30.91
CA GLU A 351 4.60 36.42 31.80
C GLU A 351 3.78 37.46 32.56
N LYS A 352 4.04 37.56 33.86
CA LYS A 352 3.36 38.54 34.70
C LYS A 352 4.01 39.92 34.48
N TYR A 353 3.20 40.89 34.09
CA TYR A 353 3.61 42.29 33.96
C TYR A 353 2.61 43.17 34.71
N GLY A 354 3.07 43.72 35.84
CA GLY A 354 2.21 44.41 36.80
C GLY A 354 1.18 43.49 37.46
N LYS A 355 -0.10 43.83 37.34
CA LYS A 355 -1.22 43.04 37.88
C LYS A 355 -1.72 41.96 36.91
N ASN A 356 -1.32 42.05 35.65
CA ASN A 356 -1.83 41.24 34.56
C ASN A 356 -0.78 40.24 34.07
N GLN A 357 -1.19 39.34 33.18
CA GLN A 357 -0.35 38.33 32.56
C GLN A 357 -0.48 38.44 31.05
N TYR A 358 0.64 38.36 30.33
CA TYR A 358 0.67 38.58 28.89
C TYR A 358 1.41 37.44 28.19
N CYS A 359 0.98 37.12 26.97
CA CYS A 359 1.78 36.28 26.09
C CYS A 359 3.01 37.07 25.63
N LYS A 360 4.04 36.36 25.18
CA LYS A 360 5.29 36.97 24.72
C LYS A 360 5.07 38.03 23.64
N GLY A 361 4.20 37.76 22.67
CA GLY A 361 3.90 38.68 21.57
C GLY A 361 3.25 40.00 22.03
N CYS A 362 2.23 39.92 22.88
CA CYS A 362 1.59 41.11 23.44
C CYS A 362 2.53 41.89 24.38
N LEU A 363 3.34 41.19 25.17
CA LEU A 363 4.31 41.84 26.05
C LEU A 363 5.39 42.59 25.25
N THR A 364 5.87 42.02 24.15
CA THR A 364 6.79 42.72 23.25
C THR A 364 6.17 43.99 22.67
N LYS A 365 4.92 43.94 22.23
CA LYS A 365 4.21 45.14 21.74
C LYS A 365 4.05 46.22 22.82
N ILE A 366 3.78 45.82 24.07
CA ILE A 366 3.71 46.74 25.21
C ILE A 366 5.08 47.41 25.39
N HIS A 367 6.17 46.64 25.47
CA HIS A 367 7.50 47.21 25.65
C HIS A 367 7.93 48.11 24.48
N GLU A 368 7.60 47.76 23.23
CA GLU A 368 7.89 48.61 22.07
C GLU A 368 7.14 49.95 22.13
N GLN A 369 5.88 49.93 22.56
CA GLN A 369 5.10 51.16 22.75
C GLN A 369 5.65 52.01 23.91
N GLU A 370 6.02 51.35 25.02
CA GLU A 370 6.67 51.99 26.16
C GLU A 370 7.99 52.66 25.77
N ASP A 371 8.82 51.98 24.98
CA ASP A 371 10.10 52.51 24.48
C ASP A 371 9.86 53.72 23.54
N ALA A 372 8.83 53.65 22.68
CA ALA A 372 8.47 54.76 21.80
C ALA A 372 7.95 55.98 22.58
N ASP A 373 7.08 55.77 23.57
CA ASP A 373 6.54 56.84 24.41
C ASP A 373 7.65 57.52 25.25
N GLU A 374 8.63 56.75 25.76
CA GLU A 374 9.81 57.31 26.42
C GLU A 374 10.68 58.14 25.47
N ALA A 375 10.87 57.68 24.23
CA ALA A 375 11.62 58.45 23.21
C ALA A 375 10.93 59.78 22.86
N GLU A 376 9.60 59.85 22.99
CA GLU A 376 8.81 61.08 22.87
C GLU A 376 8.77 61.93 24.16
N GLY A 377 9.46 61.51 25.22
CA GLY A 377 9.52 62.21 26.50
C GLY A 377 8.29 62.04 27.39
N LYS A 378 7.41 61.07 27.10
CA LYS A 378 6.25 60.75 27.96
C LYS A 378 6.71 59.89 29.13
N SER A 379 6.03 60.02 30.27
CA SER A 379 6.28 59.18 31.44
C SER A 379 5.67 57.79 31.27
N VAL A 380 6.48 56.74 31.40
CA VAL A 380 6.06 55.35 31.25
C VAL A 380 6.26 54.57 32.57
N ARG A 381 5.35 53.63 32.86
CA ARG A 381 5.44 52.77 34.06
C ARG A 381 5.93 51.39 33.70
N ARG A 382 7.21 51.12 33.96
CA ARG A 382 7.79 49.78 33.82
C ARG A 382 7.67 48.97 35.10
N TYR A 383 7.27 47.71 34.97
CA TYR A 383 7.26 46.76 36.09
C TYR A 383 8.52 45.90 36.04
N ILE A 384 9.37 46.01 37.06
CA ILE A 384 10.62 45.24 37.20
C ILE A 384 10.46 44.17 38.28
N SER A 385 10.96 42.96 37.99
CA SER A 385 10.87 41.78 38.85
C SER A 385 11.80 41.84 40.06
N ALA A 386 12.80 42.73 40.05
CA ALA A 386 13.62 43.08 41.21
C ALA A 386 13.95 44.59 41.16
N PRO A 387 14.04 45.28 42.32
CA PRO A 387 14.43 46.68 42.34
C PRO A 387 15.85 46.87 41.76
N PRO A 388 16.15 48.00 41.11
CA PRO A 388 17.47 48.27 40.59
C PRO A 388 18.50 48.30 41.73
N PRO A 389 19.78 47.96 41.47
CA PRO A 389 20.82 48.02 42.49
C PRO A 389 20.84 49.39 43.18
N GLY A 390 20.65 49.42 44.50
CA GLY A 390 20.65 50.63 45.32
C GLY A 390 19.28 51.20 45.70
N VAL A 391 18.17 50.67 45.16
CA VAL A 391 16.83 51.08 45.57
C VAL A 391 16.34 50.18 46.72
N LYS A 392 16.25 50.74 47.93
CA LYS A 392 15.57 50.09 49.05
C LYS A 392 14.07 50.33 48.94
N ILE A 393 13.30 49.25 48.86
CA ILE A 393 11.85 49.31 49.01
C ILE A 393 11.58 49.26 50.52
N GLU A 394 11.07 50.35 51.11
CA GLU A 394 10.48 50.28 52.45
C GLU A 394 9.18 49.47 52.36
N MET A 395 9.08 48.42 53.18
CA MET A 395 7.93 47.52 53.26
C MET A 395 6.76 48.13 54.02
#